data_AF-A0A151T0J8-F1
#
_entry.id   AF-A0A151T0J8-F1
#
_cell.length_a   1.000
_cell.length_b   1.000
_cell.length_c   1.000
_cell.angle_alpha   90.00
_cell.angle_beta   90.00
_cell.angle_gamma   90.00
#
_symmetry.space_group_name_H-M   'P 1'
#
loop_
_entity.id
_entity.type
_entity.pdbx_description
1 polymer ?
#
loop_
_entity_poly.entity_id
_entity_poly.type
_entity_poly.pdbx_seq_one_letter_code
_entity_poly.pdbx_strand_id
1 'polypeptide(L)'
;MWDVIRITHEGTKDVRLIRAITLQRHYELFSMKENESIDKMFGRFQTILNGLKSLRFKFSKPHNNLNILDNLPKIWEPKAIAISKAHDLKVLTFYELLRALRVHEFHLNSRDHPKTNDIIVL
;
A
#
# COMPACT_ATOMS: atom_id res chain seq x y z
N MET A 1 -33.35 32.94 2.40
CA MET A 1 -31.89 33.12 2.25
C MET A 1 -31.20 33.04 3.63
N TRP A 2 -31.41 31.95 4.37
CA TRP A 2 -30.70 31.62 5.63
C TRP A 2 -30.42 30.11 5.76
N ASP A 3 -31.07 29.27 4.94
CA ASP A 3 -30.89 27.81 4.97
C ASP A 3 -29.55 27.33 4.39
N VAL A 4 -28.87 28.14 3.57
CA VAL A 4 -27.60 27.76 2.93
C VAL A 4 -26.42 27.76 3.92
N ILE A 5 -26.51 28.53 5.01
CA ILE A 5 -25.39 28.63 5.97
C ILE A 5 -25.52 27.57 7.07
N ARG A 6 -26.74 27.14 7.44
CA ARG A 6 -26.93 26.09 8.46
C ARG A 6 -26.50 24.69 7.98
N ILE A 7 -26.58 24.41 6.68
CA ILE A 7 -26.14 23.13 6.08
C ILE A 7 -24.60 22.97 6.12
N THR A 8 -23.83 24.05 6.27
CA THR A 8 -22.35 23.94 6.32
C THR A 8 -21.78 23.45 7.65
N HIS A 9 -22.54 23.51 8.76
CA HIS A 9 -22.05 23.11 10.08
C HIS A 9 -22.40 21.67 10.49
N GLU A 10 -23.54 21.14 10.03
CA GLU A 10 -23.90 19.72 10.16
C GLU A 10 -23.24 18.88 9.06
N GLY A 11 -23.16 19.43 7.83
CA GLY A 11 -22.46 18.79 6.72
C GLY A 11 -20.95 18.64 6.95
N THR A 12 -20.30 19.46 7.77
CA THR A 12 -18.85 19.32 8.00
C THR A 12 -18.47 18.15 8.90
N LYS A 13 -19.29 17.81 9.90
CA LYS A 13 -19.04 16.64 10.75
C LYS A 13 -19.42 15.35 10.03
N ASP A 14 -20.56 15.34 9.36
CA ASP A 14 -21.04 14.16 8.63
C ASP A 14 -20.19 13.87 7.40
N VAL A 15 -19.79 14.89 6.62
CA VAL A 15 -18.87 14.70 5.49
C VAL A 15 -17.50 14.21 5.97
N ARG A 16 -16.99 14.71 7.09
CA ARG A 16 -15.73 14.20 7.68
C ARG A 16 -15.87 12.76 8.14
N LEU A 17 -17.00 12.40 8.74
CA LEU A 17 -17.29 11.03 9.17
C LEU A 17 -17.40 10.08 7.97
N ILE A 18 -18.19 10.44 6.96
CA ILE A 18 -18.34 9.66 5.71
C ILE A 18 -16.98 9.48 5.03
N ARG A 19 -16.17 10.54 4.97
CA ARG A 19 -14.82 10.47 4.39
C ARG A 19 -13.90 9.55 5.20
N ALA A 20 -13.96 9.61 6.54
CA ALA A 20 -13.19 8.70 7.40
C ALA A 20 -13.58 7.24 7.17
N ILE A 21 -14.89 6.94 7.17
CA ILE A 21 -15.42 5.59 6.92
C ILE A 21 -14.99 5.09 5.54
N THR A 22 -15.08 5.94 4.51
CA THR A 22 -14.69 5.58 3.15
C THR A 22 -13.20 5.26 3.05
N LEU A 23 -12.35 6.09 3.65
CA LEU A 23 -10.90 5.85 3.67
C LEU A 23 -10.52 4.63 4.49
N GLN A 24 -11.22 4.37 5.60
CA GLN A 24 -11.02 3.17 6.39
C GLN A 24 -11.38 1.91 5.58
N ARG A 25 -12.51 1.92 4.87
CA ARG A 25 -12.86 0.82 3.95
C ARG A 25 -11.81 0.62 2.85
N HIS A 26 -11.30 1.70 2.27
CA HIS A 26 -10.23 1.60 1.26
C HIS A 26 -8.94 1.03 1.86
N TYR A 27 -8.66 1.27 3.14
CA TYR A 27 -7.51 0.70 3.85
C TYR A 27 -7.70 -0.79 4.15
N GLU A 28 -8.90 -1.18 4.60
CA GLU A 28 -9.24 -2.57 4.94
C GLU A 28 -9.32 -3.47 3.71
N LEU A 29 -9.86 -2.95 2.60
CA LEU A 29 -9.99 -3.64 1.30
C LEU A 29 -8.79 -3.37 0.39
N PHE A 30 -7.71 -2.81 0.91
CA PHE A 30 -6.56 -2.45 0.11
C PHE A 30 -5.93 -3.70 -0.48
N SER A 31 -5.85 -3.81 -1.80
CA SER A 31 -5.08 -4.86 -2.46
C SER A 31 -4.20 -4.27 -3.56
N MET A 32 -3.09 -4.96 -3.84
CA MET A 32 -2.31 -4.71 -5.05
C MET A 32 -3.15 -5.09 -6.27
N LYS A 33 -3.22 -4.20 -7.25
CA LYS A 33 -3.99 -4.46 -8.48
C LYS A 33 -3.17 -5.31 -9.45
N GLU A 34 -3.85 -5.97 -10.37
CA GLU A 34 -3.19 -6.70 -11.46
C GLU A 34 -2.33 -5.76 -12.30
N ASN A 35 -1.11 -6.21 -12.63
CA ASN A 35 -0.11 -5.44 -13.42
C ASN A 35 0.28 -4.08 -12.81
N GLU A 36 -0.01 -3.88 -11.53
CA GLU A 36 0.45 -2.70 -10.81
C GLU A 36 1.89 -2.88 -10.36
N SER A 37 2.69 -1.81 -10.38
CA SER A 37 4.03 -1.87 -9.79
C SER A 37 4.00 -1.60 -8.28
N ILE A 38 4.99 -2.10 -7.55
CA ILE A 38 5.17 -1.85 -6.11
C ILE A 38 5.13 -0.35 -5.80
N ASP A 39 5.74 0.48 -6.66
CA ASP A 39 5.73 1.94 -6.49
C ASP A 39 4.34 2.56 -6.59
N LYS A 40 3.55 2.13 -7.57
CA LYS A 40 2.17 2.62 -7.73
C LYS A 40 1.30 2.17 -6.56
N MET A 41 1.44 0.91 -6.15
CA MET A 41 0.74 0.33 -5.01
C MET A 41 1.05 1.11 -3.72
N PHE A 42 2.34 1.34 -3.42
CA PHE A 42 2.75 2.13 -2.25
C PHE A 42 2.24 3.56 -2.30
N GLY A 43 2.26 4.21 -3.47
CA GLY A 43 1.70 5.56 -3.64
C GLY A 43 0.21 5.64 -3.29
N ARG A 44 -0.59 4.64 -3.72
CA ARG A 44 -2.01 4.55 -3.31
C ARG A 44 -2.16 4.34 -1.81
N PHE A 45 -1.36 3.44 -1.23
CA PHE A 45 -1.42 3.17 0.21
C PHE A 45 -1.07 4.41 1.04
N GLN A 46 -0.02 5.14 0.67
CA GLN A 46 0.36 6.41 1.30
C GLN A 46 -0.73 7.47 1.16
N THR A 47 -1.41 7.53 0.02
CA THR A 47 -2.54 8.45 -0.20
C THR A 47 -3.68 8.18 0.80
N ILE A 48 -4.02 6.91 1.02
CA ILE A 48 -5.03 6.50 2.01
C ILE A 48 -4.59 6.89 3.43
N LEU A 49 -3.36 6.56 3.80
CA LEU A 49 -2.80 6.88 5.13
C LEU A 49 -2.74 8.38 5.39
N ASN A 50 -2.36 9.18 4.40
CA ASN A 50 -2.33 10.64 4.50
C ASN A 50 -3.75 11.21 4.67
N GLY A 51 -4.72 10.67 3.94
CA GLY A 51 -6.14 11.00 4.10
C GLY A 51 -6.62 10.74 5.53
N LEU A 52 -6.38 9.54 6.05
CA LEU A 52 -6.75 9.16 7.43
C LEU A 52 -6.05 10.04 8.46
N LYS A 53 -4.74 10.29 8.28
CA LYS A 53 -3.94 11.15 9.15
C LYS A 53 -4.49 12.57 9.21
N SER A 54 -4.95 13.13 8.09
CA SER A 54 -5.59 14.46 8.04
C SER A 54 -6.88 14.53 8.87
N LEU A 55 -7.54 13.38 9.05
CA LEU A 55 -8.75 13.22 9.87
C LEU A 55 -8.46 12.79 11.31
N ARG A 56 -7.17 12.77 11.71
CA ARG A 56 -6.66 12.31 13.01
C ARG A 56 -6.78 10.81 13.27
N PHE A 57 -7.02 9.99 12.24
CA PHE A 57 -6.91 8.54 12.32
C PHE A 57 -5.50 8.09 11.94
N LYS A 58 -4.90 7.20 12.74
CA LYS A 58 -3.56 6.68 12.47
C LYS A 58 -3.52 5.19 12.80
N PHE A 59 -3.10 4.40 11.82
CA PHE A 59 -2.74 3.01 12.03
C PHE A 59 -1.29 2.90 12.50
N SER A 60 -1.01 1.90 13.33
CA SER A 60 0.34 1.66 13.82
C SER A 60 1.24 1.22 12.67
N LYS A 61 2.54 1.54 12.76
CA LYS A 61 3.56 1.09 11.81
C LYS A 61 3.51 -0.43 11.55
N PRO A 62 3.51 -1.32 12.57
CA PRO A 62 3.45 -2.76 12.32
C PRO A 62 2.16 -3.18 11.61
N HIS A 63 1.02 -2.57 11.95
CA HIS A 63 -0.25 -2.87 11.29
C HIS A 63 -0.22 -2.47 9.80
N ASN A 64 0.38 -1.32 9.48
CA ASN A 64 0.56 -0.90 8.10
C ASN A 64 1.50 -1.81 7.31
N ASN A 65 2.61 -2.25 7.92
CA ASN A 65 3.55 -3.16 7.30
C ASN A 65 2.90 -4.52 7.01
N LEU A 66 2.12 -5.05 7.97
CA LEU A 66 1.35 -6.29 7.78
C LEU A 66 0.31 -6.14 6.66
N ASN A 67 -0.48 -5.05 6.68
CA ASN A 67 -1.49 -4.81 5.65
C ASN A 67 -0.86 -4.82 4.24
N ILE A 68 0.31 -4.19 4.05
CA ILE A 68 1.01 -4.24 2.76
C ILE A 68 1.39 -5.69 2.40
N LEU A 69 2.01 -6.42 3.32
CA LEU A 69 2.50 -7.78 3.05
C LEU A 69 1.38 -8.77 2.76
N ASP A 70 0.26 -8.68 3.50
CA ASP A 70 -0.90 -9.56 3.37
C ASP A 70 -1.68 -9.31 2.07
N ASN A 71 -1.53 -8.13 1.47
CA ASN A 71 -2.26 -7.70 0.29
C ASN A 71 -1.43 -7.66 -0.99
N LEU A 72 -0.26 -8.32 -0.98
CA LEU A 72 0.50 -8.64 -2.18
C LEU A 72 -0.11 -9.85 -2.91
N PRO A 73 0.09 -9.97 -4.24
CA PRO A 73 -0.34 -11.15 -4.98
C PRO A 73 0.36 -12.42 -4.48
N LYS A 74 -0.28 -13.59 -4.64
CA LYS A 74 0.21 -14.87 -4.10
C LYS A 74 1.65 -15.23 -4.48
N ILE A 75 2.13 -14.81 -5.65
CA ILE A 75 3.53 -15.02 -6.09
C ILE A 75 4.57 -14.39 -5.13
N TRP A 76 4.16 -13.39 -4.35
CA TRP A 76 5.01 -12.71 -3.36
C TRP A 76 5.04 -13.40 -1.99
N GLU A 77 4.21 -14.41 -1.75
CA GLU A 77 4.05 -15.07 -0.44
C GLU A 77 5.40 -15.53 0.16
N PRO A 78 6.33 -16.16 -0.57
CA PRO A 78 7.64 -16.53 -0.01
C PRO A 78 8.46 -15.31 0.44
N LYS A 79 8.40 -14.21 -0.30
CA LYS A 79 9.11 -12.97 0.04
C LYS A 79 8.48 -12.27 1.24
N ALA A 80 7.15 -12.24 1.31
CA ALA A 80 6.40 -11.67 2.42
C ALA A 80 6.72 -12.40 3.73
N ILE A 81 6.68 -13.74 3.73
CA ILE A 81 7.05 -14.56 4.89
C ILE A 81 8.50 -14.32 5.30
N ALA A 82 9.44 -14.24 4.34
CA ALA A 82 10.84 -14.00 4.63
C ALA A 82 11.07 -12.63 5.30
N ILE A 83 10.39 -11.57 4.83
CA ILE A 83 10.48 -10.24 5.45
C ILE A 83 9.93 -10.28 6.88
N SER A 84 8.74 -10.86 7.08
CA SER A 84 8.10 -10.96 8.39
C SER A 84 8.91 -11.76 9.41
N LYS A 85 9.69 -12.76 8.96
CA LYS A 85 10.59 -13.54 9.83
C LYS A 85 11.91 -12.83 10.12
N ALA A 86 12.46 -12.12 9.13
CA ALA A 86 13.79 -11.51 9.24
C ALA A 86 13.79 -10.15 9.95
N HIS A 87 12.66 -9.44 10.00
CA HIS A 87 12.59 -8.08 10.53
C HIS A 87 11.50 -7.94 11.59
N ASP A 88 11.78 -7.18 12.66
CA ASP A 88 10.73 -6.72 13.56
C ASP A 88 9.88 -5.66 12.83
N LEU A 89 8.62 -6.02 12.57
CA LEU A 89 7.64 -5.16 11.89
C LEU A 89 7.37 -3.86 12.64
N LYS A 90 7.68 -3.78 13.94
CA LYS A 90 7.57 -2.55 14.74
C LYS A 90 8.67 -1.55 14.39
N VAL A 91 9.86 -2.03 14.06
CA VAL A 91 11.04 -1.21 13.74
C VAL A 91 11.07 -0.89 12.25
N LEU A 92 10.77 -1.90 11.41
CA LEU A 92 10.83 -1.83 9.96
C LEU A 92 10.12 -0.59 9.41
N THR A 93 10.88 0.27 8.75
CA THR A 93 10.35 1.49 8.15
C THR A 93 9.68 1.20 6.80
N PHE A 94 8.77 2.08 6.40
CA PHE A 94 8.15 2.02 5.07
C PHE A 94 9.17 2.02 3.93
N TYR A 95 10.25 2.78 4.08
CA TYR A 95 11.29 2.88 3.07
C TYR A 95 12.08 1.57 2.94
N GLU A 96 12.44 0.93 4.05
CA GLU A 96 13.11 -0.36 4.04
C GLU A 96 12.24 -1.44 3.43
N LEU A 97 10.95 -1.48 3.80
CA LEU A 97 9.97 -2.41 3.21
C LEU A 97 9.85 -2.20 1.70
N LEU A 98 9.66 -0.95 1.27
CA LEU A 98 9.57 -0.58 -0.15
C LEU A 98 10.84 -1.00 -0.92
N ARG A 99 12.02 -0.72 -0.38
CA ARG A 99 13.30 -1.13 -0.97
C ARG A 99 13.38 -2.65 -1.13
N ALA A 100 13.03 -3.41 -0.10
CA ALA A 100 13.08 -4.87 -0.12
C ALA A 100 12.13 -5.47 -1.17
N LEU A 101 10.96 -4.85 -1.37
CA LEU A 101 9.96 -5.27 -2.35
C LEU A 101 10.37 -4.90 -3.79
N ARG A 102 10.89 -3.69 -4.03
CA ARG A 102 11.40 -3.26 -5.35
C ARG A 102 12.49 -4.18 -5.90
N VAL A 103 13.43 -4.59 -5.06
CA VAL A 103 14.49 -5.52 -5.47
C VAL A 103 13.89 -6.85 -5.94
N HIS A 104 12.86 -7.35 -5.24
CA HIS A 104 12.19 -8.57 -5.63
C HIS A 104 11.36 -8.40 -6.91
N GLU A 105 10.66 -7.27 -7.06
CA GLU A 105 9.92 -6.91 -8.28
C GLU A 105 10.80 -7.00 -9.53
N PHE A 106 11.99 -6.41 -9.46
CA PHE A 106 12.96 -6.43 -10.55
C PHE A 106 13.34 -7.87 -10.95
N HIS A 107 13.55 -8.75 -9.97
CA HIS A 107 13.88 -10.14 -10.22
C HIS A 107 12.70 -10.96 -10.77
N LEU A 108 11.47 -10.67 -10.35
CA LEU A 108 10.26 -11.31 -10.90
C LEU A 108 10.10 -10.94 -12.38
N ASN A 109 10.11 -9.63 -12.69
CA ASN A 109 9.96 -9.14 -14.05
C ASN A 109 11.11 -9.59 -14.98
N SER A 110 12.32 -9.78 -14.44
CA SER A 110 13.47 -10.29 -15.22
C SER A 110 13.39 -11.78 -15.53
N ARG A 111 12.54 -12.55 -14.84
CA ARG A 111 12.33 -13.98 -15.10
C ARG A 111 11.23 -14.22 -16.14
N ASP A 112 10.27 -13.30 -16.23
CA ASP A 112 9.20 -13.33 -17.24
C ASP A 112 9.68 -12.90 -18.64
N HIS A 113 10.88 -12.30 -18.73
CA HIS A 113 11.60 -12.11 -19.99
C HIS A 113 12.82 -13.03 -20.02
N PRO A 114 12.73 -14.23 -20.62
CA PRO A 114 13.92 -15.03 -20.85
C PRO A 114 14.89 -14.20 -21.70
N LYS A 115 16.12 -14.03 -21.20
CA LYS A 115 17.22 -13.49 -22.00
C LYS A 115 17.32 -14.39 -23.23
N THR A 116 16.91 -13.90 -24.39
CA THR A 116 17.16 -14.57 -25.66
C THR A 116 18.66 -14.79 -25.74
N ASN A 117 19.04 -16.05 -25.84
CA ASN A 117 20.42 -16.48 -25.89
C ASN A 117 21.21 -15.70 -26.95
N ASP A 118 22.20 -14.91 -26.54
CA ASP A 118 23.38 -14.70 -27.37
C ASP A 118 24.19 -16.00 -27.33
N ILE A 119 23.74 -17.01 -28.09
CA ILE A 119 24.67 -18.03 -28.59
C ILE A 119 25.55 -17.29 -29.59
N ILE A 120 26.69 -16.80 -29.09
CA ILE A 120 27.84 -16.57 -29.95
C ILE A 120 28.25 -17.97 -30.43
N VAL A 121 27.87 -18.29 -31.66
CA VAL A 121 28.48 -19.38 -32.42
C VAL A 121 29.91 -18.91 -32.75
N LEU A 122 30.89 -19.50 -32.08
CA LEU A 122 32.27 -19.57 -32.57
C LEU A 122 32.60 -21.05 -32.84
#